data_AF-A0A0B5BID3-F1
#
_entry.id   AF-A0A0B5BID3-F1
#
_cell.length_a   1.000
_cell.length_b   1.000
_cell.length_c   1.000
_cell.angle_alpha   90.00
_cell.angle_beta   90.00
_cell.angle_gamma   90.00
#
_symmetry.space_group_name_H-M   'P 1'
#
loop_
_entity.id
_entity.type
_entity.pdbx_description
1 polymer ?
#
loop_
_entity_poly.entity_id
_entity_poly.type
_entity_poly.pdbx_seq_one_letter_code
_entity_poly.pdbx_strand_id
1 'polypeptide(L)'
;MGKPIKTPQRQSAGRRKLFLTIAGILIAATAILTAITWPYNPIGRGIYRLLGKELPPTRSEELANIKRFLSARRKLDKKDYAAAFNELEYLRTRAGTSFTFFKEVYLYLGYIYEIRGDIAGEEQLYRELAGKDRVFARFMEGLYNFHHNHPTEARKALDEAIALDNRLNRLGKYRPTALKALERIDKDASRPDGRKP
;
A
#
# COMPACT_ATOMS: atom_id res chain seq x y z
N MET A 1 23.79 5.23 -76.39
CA MET A 1 24.16 5.86 -75.10
C MET A 1 23.15 5.44 -74.04
N GLY A 2 23.47 4.45 -73.21
CA GLY A 2 22.60 3.99 -72.11
C GLY A 2 23.16 4.49 -70.77
N LYS A 3 22.37 5.24 -70.00
CA LYS A 3 22.77 5.71 -68.67
C LYS A 3 22.65 4.56 -67.65
N PRO A 4 23.62 4.38 -66.73
CA PRO A 4 23.55 3.33 -65.72
C PRO A 4 22.55 3.71 -64.62
N ILE A 5 21.64 2.78 -64.33
CA ILE A 5 20.69 2.87 -63.21
C ILE A 5 21.45 2.54 -61.93
N LYS A 6 21.55 3.50 -61.01
CA LYS A 6 22.08 3.28 -59.65
C LYS A 6 21.01 2.63 -58.78
N THR A 7 21.24 1.40 -58.36
CA THR A 7 20.41 0.68 -57.40
C THR A 7 20.61 1.28 -55.99
N PRO A 8 19.55 1.61 -55.24
CA PRO A 8 19.69 2.13 -53.89
C PRO A 8 19.93 0.98 -52.91
N GLN A 9 21.20 0.73 -52.59
CA GLN A 9 21.62 -0.26 -51.60
C GLN A 9 22.20 0.46 -50.37
N ARG A 10 21.38 0.72 -49.35
CA ARG A 10 21.73 0.88 -47.91
C ARG A 10 20.62 1.60 -47.13
N GLN A 11 19.54 0.91 -46.76
CA GLN A 11 18.64 1.35 -45.68
C GLN A 11 18.18 0.23 -44.73
N SER A 12 18.59 -1.04 -44.94
CA SER A 12 18.04 -2.18 -44.20
C SER A 12 18.71 -2.48 -42.85
N ALA A 13 19.96 -2.05 -42.64
CA ALA A 13 20.72 -2.40 -41.43
C ALA A 13 20.26 -1.64 -40.18
N GLY A 14 19.91 -0.34 -40.32
CA GLY A 14 19.45 0.49 -39.20
C GLY A 14 18.07 0.08 -38.67
N ARG A 15 17.14 -0.27 -39.57
CA ARG A 15 15.80 -0.75 -39.20
C ARG A 15 15.84 -2.08 -38.46
N ARG A 16 16.71 -3.02 -38.87
CA ARG A 16 16.86 -4.30 -38.16
C ARG A 16 17.36 -4.14 -36.74
N LYS A 17 18.35 -3.26 -36.49
CA LYS A 17 18.82 -2.96 -35.13
C LYS A 17 17.73 -2.34 -34.27
N LEU A 18 16.99 -1.36 -34.80
CA LEU A 18 15.89 -0.72 -34.09
C LEU A 18 14.76 -1.70 -33.72
N PHE A 19 14.39 -2.59 -34.66
CA PHE A 19 13.39 -3.63 -34.41
C PHE A 19 13.82 -4.61 -33.33
N LEU A 20 15.08 -5.06 -33.33
CA LEU A 20 15.61 -5.97 -32.31
C LEU A 20 15.65 -5.33 -30.93
N THR A 21 16.02 -4.05 -30.84
CA THR A 21 16.02 -3.31 -29.56
C THR A 21 14.60 -3.16 -29.00
N ILE A 22 13.62 -2.79 -29.85
CA ILE A 22 12.22 -2.67 -29.45
C ILE A 22 11.66 -4.03 -29.01
N ALA A 23 11.95 -5.10 -29.75
CA ALA A 23 11.53 -6.45 -29.39
C ALA A 23 12.12 -6.89 -28.04
N GLY A 24 13.40 -6.59 -27.78
CA GLY A 24 14.05 -6.89 -26.49
C GLY A 24 13.40 -6.14 -25.31
N ILE A 25 13.08 -4.85 -25.49
CA ILE A 25 12.39 -4.05 -24.46
C ILE A 25 10.99 -4.60 -24.19
N LEU A 26 10.25 -4.97 -25.23
CA LEU A 26 8.90 -5.55 -25.08
C LEU A 26 8.94 -6.90 -24.34
N ILE A 27 9.90 -7.77 -24.66
CA ILE A 27 10.07 -9.05 -23.97
C ILE A 27 10.41 -8.83 -22.49
N ALA A 28 11.33 -7.91 -22.19
CA ALA A 28 11.71 -7.58 -20.81
C ALA A 28 10.54 -6.97 -20.02
N ALA A 29 9.79 -6.04 -20.61
CA ALA A 29 8.61 -5.44 -19.99
C ALA A 29 7.51 -6.48 -19.75
N THR A 30 7.32 -7.42 -20.70
CA THR A 30 6.36 -8.51 -20.55
C THR A 30 6.77 -9.45 -19.43
N ALA A 31 8.05 -9.85 -19.36
CA ALA A 31 8.59 -10.71 -18.31
C ALA A 31 8.46 -10.09 -16.91
N ILE A 32 8.70 -8.78 -16.79
CA ILE A 32 8.47 -8.02 -15.55
C ILE A 32 6.98 -8.03 -15.19
N LEU A 33 6.08 -7.81 -16.15
CA LEU A 33 4.64 -7.88 -15.92
C LEU A 33 4.19 -9.28 -15.50
N THR A 34 4.71 -10.35 -16.11
CA THR A 34 4.40 -11.73 -15.71
C THR A 34 4.93 -12.05 -14.34
N ALA A 35 6.11 -11.55 -13.95
CA ALA A 35 6.68 -11.74 -12.62
C ALA A 35 5.87 -10.99 -11.53
N ILE A 36 5.44 -9.75 -11.81
CA ILE A 36 4.63 -8.95 -10.88
C ILE A 36 3.22 -9.53 -10.74
N THR A 37 2.66 -10.09 -11.81
CA THR A 37 1.31 -10.70 -11.81
C THR A 37 1.34 -12.21 -11.55
N TRP A 38 2.50 -12.78 -11.22
CA TRP A 38 2.71 -14.23 -11.18
C TRP A 38 1.69 -14.98 -10.29
N PRO A 39 1.30 -14.51 -9.10
CA PRO A 39 0.28 -15.22 -8.31
C PRO A 39 -1.15 -15.12 -8.91
N TYR A 40 -1.37 -14.14 -9.79
CA TYR A 40 -2.70 -13.67 -10.18
C TYR A 40 -3.03 -13.91 -11.66
N ASN A 41 -2.06 -14.32 -12.48
CA ASN A 41 -2.27 -14.63 -13.90
C ASN A 41 -2.57 -16.13 -14.13
N PRO A 42 -3.16 -16.51 -15.28
CA PRO A 42 -3.59 -17.89 -15.54
C PRO A 42 -2.45 -18.91 -15.47
N ILE A 43 -1.26 -18.51 -15.90
CA ILE A 43 -0.06 -19.36 -15.93
C ILE A 43 0.40 -19.68 -14.51
N GLY A 44 0.49 -18.67 -13.64
CA GLY A 44 0.87 -18.89 -12.25
C GLY A 44 -0.16 -19.69 -11.47
N ARG A 45 -1.46 -19.49 -11.72
CA ARG A 45 -2.51 -20.33 -11.14
C ARG A 45 -2.40 -21.80 -11.59
N GLY A 46 -2.02 -22.04 -12.84
CA GLY A 46 -1.72 -23.38 -13.35
C GLY A 46 -0.56 -24.04 -12.60
N ILE A 47 0.52 -23.30 -12.35
CA ILE A 47 1.70 -23.77 -11.61
C ILE A 47 1.35 -24.08 -10.14
N TYR A 48 0.55 -23.24 -9.48
CA TYR A 48 0.10 -23.50 -8.10
C TYR A 48 -0.71 -24.80 -7.97
N ARG A 49 -1.60 -25.07 -8.93
CA ARG A 49 -2.35 -26.34 -9.01
C ARG A 49 -1.43 -27.54 -9.21
N LEU A 50 -0.44 -27.41 -10.09
CA LEU A 50 0.58 -28.44 -10.34
C LEU A 50 1.43 -28.74 -9.11
N LEU A 51 1.72 -27.72 -8.30
CA LEU A 51 2.52 -27.85 -7.07
C LEU A 51 1.70 -28.27 -5.84
N GLY A 52 0.39 -28.50 -5.97
CA GLY A 52 -0.49 -28.83 -4.84
C GLY A 52 -0.55 -27.73 -3.77
N LYS A 53 -0.19 -26.48 -4.12
CA LYS A 53 -0.21 -25.35 -3.20
C LYS A 53 -1.56 -24.66 -3.26
N GLU A 54 -2.06 -24.23 -2.11
CA GLU A 54 -3.25 -23.38 -2.06
C GLU A 54 -3.05 -22.12 -2.92
N LEU A 55 -4.04 -21.84 -3.77
CA LEU A 55 -4.02 -20.67 -4.62
C LEU A 55 -4.09 -19.42 -3.76
N PRO A 56 -3.26 -18.40 -4.01
CA PRO A 56 -3.43 -17.12 -3.35
C PRO A 56 -4.83 -16.56 -3.69
N PRO A 57 -5.49 -15.90 -2.73
CA PRO A 57 -6.79 -15.28 -2.97
C PRO A 57 -6.67 -14.32 -4.16
N THR A 58 -7.69 -14.28 -5.00
CA THR A 58 -7.78 -13.25 -6.04
C THR A 58 -7.81 -11.87 -5.39
N ARG A 59 -7.40 -10.85 -6.13
CA ARG A 59 -7.55 -9.45 -5.73
C ARG A 59 -8.99 -9.07 -5.34
N SER A 60 -9.98 -9.75 -5.93
CA SER A 60 -11.40 -9.58 -5.60
C SER A 60 -11.76 -10.27 -4.27
N GLU A 61 -11.19 -11.43 -3.98
CA GLU A 61 -11.36 -12.13 -2.70
C GLU A 61 -10.64 -11.39 -1.58
N GLU A 62 -9.41 -10.91 -1.80
CA GLU A 62 -8.69 -10.02 -0.88
C GLU A 62 -9.54 -8.79 -0.54
N LEU A 63 -10.16 -8.17 -1.55
CA LEU A 63 -11.06 -7.02 -1.36
C LEU A 63 -12.35 -7.39 -0.62
N ALA A 64 -12.93 -8.55 -0.92
CA ALA A 64 -14.13 -9.04 -0.24
C ALA A 64 -13.83 -9.34 1.23
N ASN A 65 -12.66 -9.91 1.54
CA ASN A 65 -12.22 -10.22 2.89
C ASN A 65 -11.92 -8.96 3.70
N ILE A 66 -11.23 -7.97 3.10
CA ILE A 66 -11.02 -6.64 3.72
C ILE A 66 -12.37 -5.94 3.98
N LYS A 67 -13.31 -5.98 3.02
CA LYS A 67 -14.65 -5.39 3.19
C LYS A 67 -15.46 -6.12 4.26
N ARG A 68 -15.39 -7.45 4.32
CA ARG A 68 -16.05 -8.26 5.34
C ARG A 68 -15.51 -7.92 6.72
N PHE A 69 -14.18 -7.86 6.87
CA PHE A 69 -13.51 -7.40 8.08
C PHE A 69 -13.98 -6.00 8.51
N LEU A 70 -14.01 -5.06 7.56
CA LEU A 70 -14.48 -3.70 7.78
C LEU A 70 -15.91 -3.62 8.29
N SER A 71 -16.81 -4.41 7.71
CA SER A 71 -18.21 -4.48 8.13
C SER A 71 -18.39 -5.19 9.48
N ALA A 72 -17.48 -6.10 9.81
CA ALA A 72 -17.56 -6.95 10.99
C ALA A 72 -16.86 -6.36 12.23
N ARG A 73 -16.28 -5.15 12.15
CA ARG A 73 -15.64 -4.39 13.25
C ARG A 73 -16.47 -4.33 14.56
N ARG A 74 -17.77 -4.64 14.52
CA ARG A 74 -18.66 -4.70 15.70
C ARG A 74 -19.06 -6.11 16.18
N LYS A 75 -18.67 -7.19 15.50
CA LYS A 75 -19.21 -8.56 15.77
C LYS A 75 -18.27 -9.75 15.44
N LEU A 76 -16.96 -9.54 15.25
CA LEU A 76 -16.05 -10.67 14.98
C LEU A 76 -15.84 -11.51 16.24
N ASP A 77 -16.03 -12.83 16.12
CA ASP A 77 -15.56 -13.76 17.13
C ASP A 77 -14.01 -13.87 17.11
N LYS A 78 -13.44 -14.51 18.12
CA LYS A 78 -11.98 -14.64 18.26
C LYS A 78 -11.31 -15.37 17.09
N LYS A 79 -12.04 -16.28 16.42
CA LYS A 79 -11.52 -17.12 15.34
C LYS A 79 -11.46 -16.33 14.02
N ASP A 80 -12.52 -15.60 13.70
CA ASP A 80 -12.57 -14.75 12.51
C ASP A 80 -11.56 -13.60 12.59
N TYR A 81 -11.29 -13.12 13.80
CA TYR A 81 -10.25 -12.11 14.04
C TYR A 81 -8.83 -12.62 13.76
N ALA A 82 -8.50 -13.84 14.18
CA ALA A 82 -7.19 -14.44 13.95
C ALA A 82 -6.95 -14.72 12.46
N ALA A 83 -7.96 -15.23 11.75
CA ALA A 83 -7.87 -15.45 10.30
C ALA A 83 -7.66 -14.12 9.55
N ALA A 84 -8.42 -13.08 9.89
CA ALA A 84 -8.28 -11.76 9.27
C ALA A 84 -6.90 -11.12 9.52
N PHE A 85 -6.36 -11.26 10.73
CA PHE A 85 -5.02 -10.77 11.04
C PHE A 85 -3.94 -11.47 10.19
N ASN A 86 -4.00 -12.79 10.07
CA ASN A 86 -3.06 -13.54 9.25
C ASN A 86 -3.12 -13.14 7.77
N GLU A 87 -4.33 -12.88 7.25
CA GLU A 87 -4.52 -12.41 5.88
C GLU A 87 -3.95 -11.00 5.68
N LEU A 88 -4.15 -10.08 6.63
CA LEU A 88 -3.57 -8.74 6.57
C LEU A 88 -2.04 -8.76 6.66
N GLU A 89 -1.45 -9.62 7.50
CA GLU A 89 0.00 -9.83 7.57
C GLU A 89 0.56 -10.42 6.26
N TYR A 90 -0.16 -11.37 5.67
CA TYR A 90 0.18 -11.89 4.35
C TYR A 90 0.19 -10.77 3.30
N LEU A 91 -0.85 -9.93 3.28
CA LEU A 91 -0.93 -8.79 2.36
C LEU A 91 0.16 -7.76 2.64
N ARG A 92 0.46 -7.43 3.89
CA ARG A 92 1.52 -6.49 4.27
C ARG A 92 2.90 -6.91 3.73
N THR A 93 3.22 -8.20 3.85
CA THR A 93 4.52 -8.74 3.41
C THR A 93 4.65 -8.88 1.89
N ARG A 94 3.53 -8.96 1.17
CA ARG A 94 3.50 -9.18 -0.29
C ARG A 94 3.09 -7.95 -1.11
N ALA A 95 2.31 -7.05 -0.54
CA ALA A 95 1.80 -5.88 -1.22
C ALA A 95 2.88 -4.79 -1.31
N GLY A 96 3.22 -4.42 -2.54
CA GLY A 96 3.94 -3.18 -2.81
C GLY A 96 3.06 -1.95 -2.57
N THR A 97 3.66 -0.77 -2.55
CA THR A 97 2.95 0.52 -2.40
C THR A 97 1.98 0.82 -3.55
N SER A 98 2.11 0.12 -4.68
CA SER A 98 1.19 0.17 -5.83
C SER A 98 -0.10 -0.62 -5.61
N PHE A 99 -0.20 -1.40 -4.54
CA PHE A 99 -1.43 -2.08 -4.17
C PHE A 99 -2.46 -1.06 -3.71
N THR A 100 -3.63 -1.06 -4.35
CA THR A 100 -4.72 -0.09 -4.13
C THR A 100 -5.13 0.03 -2.66
N PHE A 101 -5.06 -1.06 -1.90
CA PHE A 101 -5.45 -1.10 -0.49
C PHE A 101 -4.27 -1.13 0.47
N PHE A 102 -3.06 -0.77 0.00
CA PHE A 102 -1.86 -0.75 0.82
C PHE A 102 -2.09 0.03 2.13
N LYS A 103 -2.68 1.22 2.05
CA LYS A 103 -2.93 2.07 3.23
C LYS A 103 -3.92 1.46 4.20
N GLU A 104 -4.98 0.86 3.68
CA GLU A 104 -6.00 0.17 4.44
C GLU A 104 -5.41 -1.02 5.22
N VAL A 105 -4.52 -1.80 4.60
CA VAL A 105 -3.85 -2.92 5.28
C VAL A 105 -3.09 -2.43 6.51
N TYR A 106 -2.26 -1.40 6.38
CA TYR A 106 -1.50 -0.85 7.51
C TYR A 106 -2.42 -0.21 8.56
N LEU A 107 -3.48 0.48 8.13
CA LEU A 107 -4.43 1.10 9.06
C LEU A 107 -5.14 0.04 9.91
N TYR A 108 -5.52 -1.09 9.33
CA TYR A 108 -6.17 -2.17 10.07
C TYR A 108 -5.22 -2.96 10.94
N LEU A 109 -3.99 -3.22 10.48
CA LEU A 109 -2.98 -3.86 11.31
C LEU A 109 -2.66 -2.99 12.53
N GLY A 110 -2.50 -1.68 12.37
CA GLY A 110 -2.29 -0.75 13.49
C GLY A 110 -3.43 -0.83 14.50
N TYR A 111 -4.68 -0.77 14.04
CA TYR A 111 -5.85 -0.94 14.90
C TYR A 111 -5.91 -2.31 15.60
N ILE A 112 -5.51 -3.40 14.92
CA ILE A 112 -5.46 -4.72 15.54
C ILE A 112 -4.39 -4.79 16.64
N TYR A 113 -3.21 -4.23 16.39
CA TYR A 113 -2.16 -4.14 17.39
C TYR A 113 -2.59 -3.31 18.61
N GLU A 114 -3.27 -2.17 18.37
CA GLU A 114 -3.86 -1.34 19.42
C GLU A 114 -4.85 -2.13 20.29
N ILE A 115 -5.81 -2.86 19.68
CA ILE A 115 -6.77 -3.71 20.42
C ILE A 115 -6.05 -4.77 21.26
N ARG A 116 -4.97 -5.36 20.72
CA ARG A 116 -4.19 -6.39 21.40
C ARG A 116 -3.27 -5.84 22.49
N GLY A 117 -3.07 -4.52 22.55
CA GLY A 117 -2.04 -3.90 23.38
C GLY A 117 -0.61 -4.26 22.92
N ASP A 118 -0.43 -4.70 21.67
CA ASP A 118 0.86 -5.07 21.11
C ASP A 118 1.57 -3.84 20.54
N ILE A 119 2.07 -3.00 21.45
CA ILE A 119 2.75 -1.74 21.13
C ILE A 119 3.99 -1.98 20.25
N ALA A 120 4.74 -3.05 20.51
CA ALA A 120 5.94 -3.38 19.76
C ALA A 120 5.63 -3.73 18.29
N GLY A 121 4.56 -4.50 18.05
CA GLY A 121 4.07 -4.80 16.71
C GLY A 121 3.64 -3.54 15.95
N GLU A 122 2.94 -2.63 16.63
CA GLU A 122 2.49 -1.37 16.06
C GLU A 122 3.66 -0.42 15.70
N GLU A 123 4.65 -0.28 16.58
CA GLU A 123 5.86 0.50 16.29
C GLU A 123 6.64 -0.07 15.09
N GLN A 124 6.79 -1.39 15.02
CA GLN A 124 7.45 -2.03 13.89
C GLN A 124 6.70 -1.78 12.59
N LEU A 125 5.36 -1.82 12.64
CA LEU A 125 4.50 -1.51 11.50
C LEU A 125 4.72 -0.07 11.00
N TYR A 126 4.85 0.90 11.92
CA TYR A 126 5.13 2.30 11.57
C TYR A 126 6.53 2.50 10.98
N ARG A 127 7.55 1.83 11.54
CA ARG A 127 8.92 1.87 10.98
C ARG A 127 8.95 1.31 9.56
N GLU A 128 8.27 0.18 9.33
CA GLU A 128 8.17 -0.41 8.00
C GLU A 128 7.42 0.51 7.02
N LEU A 129 6.27 1.05 7.45
CA LEU A 129 5.47 1.97 6.64
C LEU A 129 6.25 3.25 6.32
N ALA A 130 7.07 3.77 7.24
CA ALA A 130 7.88 4.96 7.00
C ALA A 130 8.88 4.77 5.85
N GLY A 131 9.39 3.55 5.65
CA GLY A 131 10.24 3.20 4.51
C GLY A 131 9.48 3.13 3.17
N LYS A 132 8.16 3.00 3.19
CA LYS A 132 7.31 2.80 2.01
C LYS A 132 6.46 4.04 1.65
N ASP A 133 5.82 4.67 2.62
CA ASP A 133 5.01 5.87 2.52
C ASP A 133 5.12 6.69 3.82
N ARG A 134 6.14 7.55 3.90
CA ARG A 134 6.42 8.39 5.07
C ARG A 134 5.25 9.30 5.45
N VAL A 135 4.48 9.79 4.47
CA VAL A 135 3.33 10.67 4.73
C VAL A 135 2.28 9.90 5.51
N PHE A 136 1.97 8.69 5.04
CA PHE A 136 0.98 7.85 5.70
C PHE A 136 1.48 7.30 7.04
N ALA A 137 2.77 7.04 7.18
CA ALA A 137 3.38 6.63 8.45
C ALA A 137 3.19 7.69 9.55
N ARG A 138 3.49 8.96 9.24
CA ARG A 138 3.28 10.07 10.19
C ARG A 138 1.82 10.28 10.55
N PHE A 139 0.92 10.11 9.58
CA PHE A 139 -0.51 10.14 9.83
C PHE A 139 -0.94 9.05 10.82
N MET A 140 -0.49 7.81 10.62
CA MET A 140 -0.80 6.69 11.50
C MET A 140 -0.23 6.90 12.91
N GLU A 141 1.03 7.30 13.03
CA GLU A 141 1.68 7.64 14.31
C GLU A 141 0.92 8.77 15.05
N GLY A 142 0.42 9.76 14.31
CA GLY A 142 -0.40 10.82 14.86
C GLY A 142 -1.72 10.33 15.44
N LEU A 143 -2.40 9.42 14.74
CA LEU A 143 -3.64 8.81 15.25
C LEU A 143 -3.40 7.92 16.47
N TYR A 144 -2.31 7.14 16.46
CA TYR A 144 -1.92 6.33 17.60
C TYR A 144 -1.75 7.20 18.86
N ASN A 145 -0.91 8.23 18.78
CA ASN A 145 -0.68 9.13 19.90
C ASN A 145 -1.96 9.86 20.33
N PHE A 146 -2.84 10.19 19.38
CA PHE A 146 -4.13 10.79 19.68
C PHE A 146 -5.03 9.86 20.52
N HIS A 147 -5.10 8.57 20.17
CA HIS A 147 -5.88 7.59 20.93
C HIS A 147 -5.28 7.28 22.31
N HIS A 148 -3.96 7.39 22.45
CA HIS A 148 -3.24 7.11 23.69
C HIS A 148 -3.08 8.35 24.59
N ASN A 149 -3.83 9.42 24.35
CA ASN A 149 -3.80 10.65 25.15
C ASN A 149 -2.40 11.31 25.23
N HIS A 150 -1.65 11.24 24.13
CA HIS A 150 -0.38 11.93 23.91
C HIS A 150 -0.58 13.09 22.89
N PRO A 151 -1.30 14.17 23.27
CA PRO A 151 -1.77 15.18 22.33
C PRO A 151 -0.63 15.99 21.67
N THR A 152 0.50 16.17 22.37
CA THR A 152 1.65 16.91 21.85
C THR A 152 2.33 16.13 20.72
N GLU A 153 2.57 14.84 20.95
CA GLU A 153 3.15 13.90 20.00
C GLU A 153 2.21 13.68 18.82
N ALA A 154 0.91 13.54 19.10
CA ALA A 154 -0.14 13.42 18.09
C ALA A 154 -0.14 14.63 17.15
N ARG A 155 -0.16 15.85 17.71
CA ARG A 155 -0.10 17.08 16.93
C ARG A 155 1.15 17.12 16.06
N LYS A 156 2.33 16.89 16.66
CA LYS A 156 3.61 16.92 15.94
C LYS A 156 3.61 15.98 14.74
N ALA A 157 3.15 14.75 14.91
CA ALA A 157 3.11 13.76 13.84
C ALA A 157 2.06 14.11 12.77
N LEU A 158 0.86 14.57 13.16
CA LEU A 158 -0.18 14.99 12.22
C LEU A 158 0.22 16.24 11.41
N ASP A 159 0.85 17.23 12.05
CA ASP A 159 1.38 18.42 11.37
C ASP A 159 2.47 18.04 10.36
N GLU A 160 3.40 17.14 10.72
CA GLU A 160 4.41 16.62 9.78
C GLU A 160 3.74 15.88 8.61
N ALA A 161 2.70 15.07 8.88
CA ALA A 161 1.95 14.38 7.84
C ALA A 161 1.28 15.36 6.87
N ILE A 162 0.62 16.42 7.36
CA ILE A 162 -0.02 17.44 6.53
C ILE A 162 1.02 18.24 5.72
N ALA A 163 2.14 18.61 6.34
CA ALA A 163 3.21 19.34 5.67
C ALA A 163 3.83 18.53 4.52
N LEU A 164 4.05 17.23 4.74
CA LEU A 164 4.51 16.31 3.69
C LEU A 164 3.44 16.08 2.62
N ASP A 165 2.18 15.96 3.02
CA ASP A 165 1.05 15.76 2.11
C ASP A 165 0.85 16.95 1.16
N ASN A 166 1.04 18.19 1.64
CA ASN A 166 0.99 19.37 0.79
C ASN A 166 2.03 19.33 -0.36
N ARG A 167 3.12 18.57 -0.19
CA ARG A 167 4.17 18.43 -1.20
C ARG A 167 3.97 17.20 -2.09
N LEU A 168 3.48 16.10 -1.51
CA LEU A 168 3.50 14.78 -2.15
C LEU A 168 2.10 14.26 -2.53
N ASN A 169 1.04 14.89 -2.03
CA ASN A 169 -0.37 14.53 -2.23
C ASN A 169 -0.60 13.02 -2.07
N ARG A 170 -0.32 12.51 -0.87
CA ARG A 170 -0.35 11.08 -0.55
C ARG A 170 -1.50 10.72 0.39
N LEU A 171 -1.99 11.59 1.26
CA LEU A 171 -3.07 11.25 2.19
C LEU A 171 -4.41 11.08 1.48
N GLY A 172 -4.69 11.85 0.42
CA GLY A 172 -5.94 11.75 -0.34
C GLY A 172 -7.17 11.75 0.59
N LYS A 173 -7.94 10.66 0.58
CA LYS A 173 -9.15 10.51 1.42
C LYS A 173 -8.91 10.52 2.94
N TYR A 174 -7.67 10.36 3.41
CA TYR A 174 -7.34 10.36 4.84
C TYR A 174 -7.04 11.76 5.38
N ARG A 175 -6.81 12.75 4.50
CA ARG A 175 -6.50 14.13 4.90
C ARG A 175 -7.58 14.76 5.80
N PRO A 176 -8.90 14.63 5.51
CA PRO A 176 -9.93 15.17 6.39
C PRO A 176 -9.89 14.58 7.80
N THR A 177 -9.54 13.29 7.93
CA THR A 177 -9.39 12.63 9.23
C THR A 177 -8.24 13.22 10.04
N ALA A 178 -7.09 13.49 9.39
CA ALA A 178 -5.94 14.11 10.02
C ALA A 178 -6.28 15.51 10.55
N LEU A 179 -6.94 16.33 9.72
CA LEU A 179 -7.35 17.68 10.10
C LEU A 179 -8.35 17.69 11.25
N LYS A 180 -9.33 16.78 11.22
CA LYS A 180 -10.30 16.63 12.30
C LYS A 180 -9.65 16.21 13.62
N ALA A 181 -8.62 15.36 13.58
CA ALA A 181 -7.88 14.98 14.77
C ALA A 181 -7.12 16.20 15.36
N LEU A 182 -6.44 16.99 14.51
CA LEU A 182 -5.80 18.24 14.93
C LEU A 182 -6.79 19.23 15.56
N GLU A 183 -7.94 19.45 14.93
CA GLU A 183 -8.99 20.33 15.46
C GLU A 183 -9.44 19.91 16.86
N ARG A 184 -9.59 18.60 17.11
CA ARG A 184 -9.94 18.08 18.44
C ARG A 184 -8.83 18.32 19.45
N ILE A 185 -7.58 18.10 19.07
CA ILE A 185 -6.42 18.39 19.93
C ILE A 185 -6.39 19.88 20.31
N ASP A 186 -6.59 20.79 19.34
CA ASP A 186 -6.65 22.24 19.61
C ASP A 186 -7.79 22.61 20.55
N LYS A 187 -8.97 22.07 20.30
CA LYS A 187 -10.15 22.31 21.14
C LYS A 187 -9.91 21.85 22.58
N ASP A 188 -9.34 20.67 22.76
CA ASP A 188 -9.06 20.13 24.09
C ASP A 188 -7.94 20.92 24.81
N ALA A 189 -6.95 21.43 24.07
CA ALA A 189 -5.91 22.32 24.62
C ALA A 189 -6.46 23.71 25.04
N SER A 190 -7.49 24.21 24.36
CA SER A 190 -8.13 25.50 24.66
C SER A 190 -9.13 25.46 25.81
N ARG A 191 -9.41 24.28 26.40
CA ARG A 191 -10.35 24.17 27.52
C ARG A 191 -9.73 24.72 28.81
N PRO A 192 -10.37 25.70 29.47
CA PRO A 192 -9.83 26.37 30.66
C PRO A 192 -9.75 25.46 31.90
N ASP A 193 -10.52 24.37 31.91
CA ASP A 193 -10.53 23.39 32.99
C ASP A 193 -9.67 22.22 32.56
N GLY A 194 -8.46 22.07 33.14
CA GLY A 194 -7.50 21.00 32.83
C GLY A 194 -7.96 19.55 33.14
N ARG A 195 -9.26 19.26 33.07
CA ARG A 195 -9.80 17.91 33.14
C ARG A 195 -9.66 17.25 31.78
N LYS A 196 -8.67 16.36 31.68
CA LYS A 196 -8.66 15.31 30.66
C LYS A 196 -9.96 14.48 30.78
N PRO A 197 -10.54 14.02 29.66
CA PRO A 197 -11.66 13.07 29.68
C PRO A 197 -11.28 11.76 30.37
#